data_AF-A0A0S3TXR8-F1
#
_entry.id   AF-A0A0S3TXR8-F1
#
_cell.length_a   1.000
_cell.length_b   1.000
_cell.length_c   1.000
_cell.angle_alpha   90.00
_cell.angle_beta   90.00
_cell.angle_gamma   90.00
#
_symmetry.space_group_name_H-M   'P 1'
#
loop_
_entity.id
_entity.type
_entity.pdbx_description
1 polymer ?
#
loop_
_entity_poly.entity_id
_entity_poly.type
_entity_poly.pdbx_seq_one_letter_code
_entity_poly.pdbx_strand_id
1 'polypeptide(L)' 'MKPDFSAMSRKELRAYLLDHREDEEAFFAYVDRSEVEANWIELPPVESIEDLQNFPEFLKKLDPTLEQ' A
#
# COMPACT_ATOMS: atom_id res chain seq x y z
N MET A 1 -9.87 -24.73 -12.30
CA MET A 1 -8.39 -24.62 -12.20
C MET A 1 -8.07 -23.44 -11.33
N LYS A 2 -7.05 -23.53 -10.47
CA LYS A 2 -6.61 -22.41 -9.65
C LYS A 2 -5.76 -21.45 -10.50
N PRO A 3 -5.95 -20.13 -10.43
CA PRO A 3 -5.08 -19.17 -11.13
C PRO A 3 -3.65 -19.23 -10.61
N ASP A 4 -2.69 -18.82 -11.42
CA ASP A 4 -1.33 -18.58 -10.97
C ASP A 4 -1.21 -17.18 -10.36
N PHE A 5 -1.33 -17.10 -9.03
CA PHE A 5 -1.25 -15.84 -8.30
C PHE A 5 0.12 -15.16 -8.39
N SER A 6 1.19 -15.92 -8.68
CA SER A 6 2.55 -15.36 -8.81
C SER A 6 2.72 -14.54 -10.10
N ALA A 7 1.89 -14.80 -11.12
CA ALA A 7 1.91 -14.07 -12.38
C ALA A 7 0.98 -12.84 -12.38
N MET A 8 0.07 -12.73 -11.41
CA MET A 8 -0.93 -11.67 -11.35
C MET A 8 -0.37 -10.37 -10.76
N SER A 9 -0.83 -9.23 -11.29
CA SER A 9 -0.60 -7.91 -10.71
C SER A 9 -1.40 -7.71 -9.42
N ARG A 10 -1.01 -6.72 -8.59
CA ARG A 10 -1.76 -6.39 -7.35
C ARG A 10 -3.24 -6.10 -7.62
N LYS A 11 -3.56 -5.47 -8.76
CA LYS A 11 -4.95 -5.14 -9.15
C LYS A 11 -5.76 -6.39 -9.45
N GLU A 12 -5.18 -7.36 -10.16
CA GLU A 12 -5.83 -8.63 -10.49
C GLU A 12 -6.02 -9.48 -9.23
N LEU A 13 -5.01 -9.55 -8.36
CA LEU A 13 -5.10 -10.25 -7.07
C LEU A 13 -6.19 -9.64 -6.18
N ARG A 14 -6.29 -8.30 -6.13
CA ARG A 14 -7.37 -7.62 -5.41
C ARG A 14 -8.75 -7.98 -5.94
N ALA A 15 -8.92 -7.96 -7.26
CA ALA A 15 -10.21 -8.29 -7.88
C ALA A 15 -10.61 -9.74 -7.56
N TYR A 16 -9.67 -10.68 -7.71
CA TYR A 16 -9.90 -12.09 -7.40
C TYR A 16 -10.25 -12.31 -5.91
N LEU A 17 -9.47 -11.73 -5.00
CA LEU A 17 -9.69 -11.85 -3.56
C LEU A 17 -11.06 -11.33 -3.10
N LEU A 18 -11.56 -10.26 -3.73
CA LEU A 18 -12.88 -9.71 -3.39
C LEU A 18 -14.03 -10.65 -3.76
N ASP A 19 -13.86 -11.44 -4.82
CA ASP A 19 -14.81 -12.45 -5.27
C ASP A 19 -14.62 -13.80 -4.54
N HIS A 20 -13.46 -14.04 -3.93
CA HIS A 20 -13.06 -15.30 -3.28
C HIS A 20 -12.45 -15.03 -1.90
N ARG A 21 -13.26 -14.46 -1.00
CA ARG A 21 -12.77 -13.91 0.28
C ARG A 21 -12.19 -14.96 1.23
N GLU A 22 -12.60 -16.21 1.08
CA GLU A 22 -12.09 -17.36 1.85
C GLU A 22 -10.81 -18.00 1.27
N ASP A 23 -10.32 -17.59 0.09
CA ASP A 23 -9.08 -18.13 -0.48
C ASP A 23 -7.85 -17.47 0.18
N GLU A 24 -7.36 -18.10 1.26
CA GLU A 24 -6.20 -17.63 2.02
C GLU A 24 -4.96 -17.48 1.13
N GLU A 25 -4.78 -18.33 0.11
CA GLU A 25 -3.62 -18.25 -0.79
C GLU A 25 -3.69 -16.99 -1.66
N ALA A 26 -4.88 -16.62 -2.12
CA ALA A 26 -5.08 -15.35 -2.83
C ALA A 26 -4.85 -14.14 -1.92
N PHE A 27 -5.22 -14.25 -0.64
CA PHE A 27 -4.95 -13.23 0.37
C PHE A 27 -3.45 -13.03 0.57
N PHE A 28 -2.69 -14.11 0.82
CA PHE A 28 -1.24 -14.04 0.99
C PHE A 28 -0.56 -13.48 -0.26
N ALA A 29 -0.93 -13.96 -1.46
CA ALA A 29 -0.37 -13.44 -2.70
C ALA A 29 -0.65 -11.93 -2.90
N TYR A 30 -1.85 -11.46 -2.54
CA TYR A 30 -2.18 -10.03 -2.57
C TYR A 30 -1.34 -9.21 -1.59
N VAL A 31 -1.16 -9.68 -0.35
CA VAL A 31 -0.35 -9.00 0.67
C VAL A 31 1.12 -8.94 0.24
N ASP A 32 1.71 -10.07 -0.16
CA ASP A 32 3.10 -10.13 -0.63
C ASP A 32 3.34 -9.18 -1.81
N ARG A 33 2.41 -9.18 -2.79
CA ARG A 33 2.50 -8.25 -3.92
C ARG A 33 2.33 -6.80 -3.49
N SER A 34 1.48 -6.54 -2.50
CA SER A 34 1.29 -5.19 -1.96
C SER A 34 2.54 -4.66 -1.30
N GLU A 35 3.33 -5.48 -0.59
CA GLU A 35 4.61 -5.06 0.00
C GLU A 35 5.65 -4.73 -1.08
N VAL A 36 5.76 -5.56 -2.12
CA VAL A 36 6.72 -5.35 -3.22
C VAL A 36 6.36 -4.12 -4.07
N GLU A 37 5.07 -3.89 -4.31
CA GLU A 37 4.57 -2.75 -5.09
C GLU A 37 4.22 -1.51 -4.23
N ALA A 38 4.43 -1.57 -2.90
CA ALA A 38 4.12 -0.44 -2.03
C ALA A 38 5.07 0.73 -2.30
N ASN A 39 4.50 1.90 -2.57
CA ASN A 39 5.20 3.18 -2.47
C ASN A 39 4.80 3.94 -1.18
N TRP A 40 4.28 3.21 -0.19
CA TRP A 40 3.62 3.81 0.96
C TRP A 40 4.60 4.72 1.70
N ILE A 41 4.11 5.89 2.07
CA ILE A 41 4.84 6.78 2.96
C ILE A 41 4.37 6.42 4.35
N GLU A 42 5.28 5.87 5.15
CA GLU A 42 5.01 5.64 6.57
C GLU A 42 4.82 7.00 7.24
N LEU A 43 3.60 7.25 7.72
CA LEU A 43 3.29 8.41 8.54
C LEU A 43 3.35 7.96 10.01
N PRO A 44 4.27 8.51 10.81
CA PRO A 44 4.27 8.22 12.23
C PRO A 44 2.98 8.71 12.89
N PRO A 45 2.56 8.13 14.01
CA PRO A 45 1.39 8.59 14.73
C PRO A 45 1.55 10.06 15.11
N VAL A 46 0.63 10.88 14.62
CA VAL A 46 0.52 12.31 14.94
C VAL A 46 -0.73 12.54 15.79
N GLU A 47 -0.62 13.39 16.80
CA GLU A 47 -1.75 13.71 17.69
C GLU A 47 -2.61 14.85 17.13
N SER A 48 -2.01 15.67 16.25
CA SER A 48 -2.64 16.81 15.60
C SER A 48 -2.12 17.04 14.17
N ILE A 49 -2.80 17.90 13.42
CA ILE A 49 -2.34 18.31 12.07
C ILE A 49 -1.06 19.15 12.19
N GLU A 50 -0.95 19.96 13.24
CA GLU A 50 0.24 20.76 13.52
C GLU A 50 1.50 19.90 13.70
N ASP A 51 1.36 18.69 14.27
CA ASP A 51 2.50 17.77 14.45
C ASP A 51 3.13 17.31 13.14
N LEU A 52 2.42 17.40 12.01
CA LEU A 52 2.97 17.08 10.68
C LEU A 52 4.19 17.95 10.35
N GLN A 53 4.30 19.15 10.92
CA GLN A 53 5.47 20.02 10.75
C GLN A 53 6.76 19.39 11.30
N ASN A 54 6.65 18.47 12.27
CA ASN A 54 7.79 17.74 12.81
C ASN A 54 8.32 16.65 11.87
N PHE A 55 7.63 16.39 10.74
CA PHE A 55 7.97 15.33 9.78
C PHE A 55 8.21 15.91 8.38
N PRO A 56 9.28 16.70 8.18
CA PRO A 56 9.55 17.40 6.92
C PRO A 56 9.76 16.44 5.74
N GLU A 57 10.33 15.25 5.97
CA GLU A 57 10.50 14.23 4.92
C GLU A 57 9.16 13.65 4.44
N PHE A 58 8.15 13.55 5.32
CA PHE A 58 6.79 13.16 4.93
C PHE A 58 6.17 14.25 4.04
N LEU A 59 6.26 15.51 4.48
CA LEU A 59 5.72 16.66 3.74
C LEU A 59 6.37 16.78 2.36
N LYS A 60 7.69 16.57 2.26
CA LYS A 60 8.43 16.56 1.00
C LYS A 60 8.00 15.47 0.03
N LYS A 61 7.71 14.27 0.53
CA LYS A 61 7.19 13.18 -0.31
C LYS A 61 5.75 13.45 -0.78
N LEU A 62 4.95 14.17 0.01
CA LEU A 62 3.58 14.52 -0.31
C LEU A 62 3.50 15.66 -1.34
N ASP A 63 4.27 16.72 -1.13
CA ASP A 63 4.40 17.85 -2.04
C ASP A 63 5.87 18.33 -2.07
N PRO A 64 6.63 17.96 -3.12
CA PRO A 64 8.03 18.34 -3.27
C PRO A 64 8.27 19.85 -3.41
N THR A 65 7.23 20.67 -3.55
CA THR A 65 7.33 22.11 -3.85
C THR A 65 7.22 23.03 -2.63
N LEU A 66 7.03 22.47 -1.42
CA LEU A 66 6.78 23.21 -0.17
C LEU A 66 7.97 24.02 0.40
N GLU A 67 9.15 24.03 -0.24
CA GLU A 67 10.29 24.92 0.10
C GLU A 67 10.38 26.15 -0.83
N GLN A 68 9.32 26.95 -0.96
CA GLN A 68 9.39 28.26 -1.64
C GLN A 68 9.02 29.40 -0.70
#